data_AF-D4E2N3-F1
#
_entry.id   AF-D4E2N3-F1
#
_cell.length_a   1.000
_cell.length_b   1.000
_cell.length_c   1.000
_cell.angle_alpha   90.00
_cell.angle_beta   90.00
_cell.angle_gamma   90.00
#
_symmetry.space_group_name_H-M   'P 1'
#
loop_
_entity.id
_entity.type
_entity.pdbx_description
1 polymer ?
#
loop_
_entity_poly.entity_id
_entity_poly.type
_entity_poly.pdbx_seq_one_letter_code
_entity_poly.pdbx_strand_id
1 'polypeptide(L)'
;MANDIFTAFKASALCDKNINFLIGSGASASYIPTLMINEDKTYEDILTDVNYSDINDLILHSYYKNILKKSFCFYPMEIYHEENEGKH
;
A
#
# COMPACT_ATOMS: atom_id res chain seq x y z
N MET A 1 17.76 5.23 11.41
CA MET A 1 17.42 6.65 11.19
C MET A 1 15.97 6.83 11.60
N ALA A 2 15.68 7.68 12.59
CA ALA A 2 14.32 7.92 13.05
C ALA A 2 13.56 8.72 11.99
N ASN A 3 12.32 8.32 11.67
CA ASN A 3 11.46 8.98 10.70
C ASN A 3 10.98 10.33 11.26
N ASP A 4 11.74 11.39 10.97
CA ASP A 4 11.52 12.80 11.39
C ASP A 4 10.36 13.49 10.63
N ILE A 5 9.44 12.72 10.03
CA ILE A 5 8.28 13.29 9.32
C ILE A 5 7.28 13.92 10.31
N PHE A 6 7.15 13.35 11.51
CA PHE A 6 6.21 13.86 12.53
C PHE A 6 6.72 15.09 13.29
N THR A 7 8.01 15.40 13.19
CA THR A 7 8.68 16.56 13.79
C THR A 7 8.80 17.74 12.83
N ALA A 8 8.48 17.55 11.55
CA ALA A 8 8.83 18.50 10.50
C ALA A 8 8.12 19.86 10.67
N PHE A 9 6.89 19.92 11.20
CA PHE A 9 6.16 21.19 11.35
C PHE A 9 5.12 21.12 12.50
N LYS A 10 4.98 22.20 13.28
CA LYS A 10 3.86 22.34 14.24
C LYS A 10 2.55 22.49 13.47
N ALA A 11 1.49 21.77 13.88
CA ALA A 11 0.16 21.85 13.26
C ALA A 11 -0.40 23.28 13.20
N SER A 12 -0.05 24.13 14.18
CA SER A 12 -0.42 25.56 14.19
C SER A 12 0.16 26.37 13.03
N ALA A 13 1.24 25.91 12.39
CA ALA A 13 1.84 26.56 11.22
C ALA A 13 1.11 26.25 9.90
N LEU A 14 0.11 25.36 9.95
CA LEU A 14 -0.72 24.93 8.83
C LEU A 14 -2.15 25.51 8.88
N CYS A 15 -2.52 26.22 9.95
CA CYS A 15 -3.81 26.93 10.00
C CYS A 15 -3.94 27.88 8.80
N ASP A 16 -5.14 27.93 8.23
CA ASP A 16 -5.53 28.78 7.09
C ASP A 16 -4.71 28.56 5.80
N LYS A 17 -4.01 27.42 5.68
CA LYS A 17 -3.33 27.01 4.45
C LYS A 17 -4.06 25.86 3.76
N ASN A 18 -4.01 25.85 2.44
CA ASN A 18 -4.52 24.75 1.64
C ASN A 18 -3.50 23.61 1.59
N ILE A 19 -3.85 22.47 2.18
CA ILE A 19 -3.03 21.25 2.13
C ILE A 19 -3.62 20.33 1.05
N ASN A 20 -2.75 19.87 0.14
CA ASN A 20 -3.11 18.85 -0.84
C ASN A 20 -2.34 17.57 -0.54
N PHE A 21 -3.04 16.45 -0.53
CA PHE A 21 -2.43 15.13 -0.39
C PHE A 21 -2.40 14.42 -1.75
N LEU A 22 -1.24 13.93 -2.13
CA LEU A 22 -1.08 12.98 -3.22
C LEU A 22 -0.83 11.61 -2.60
N ILE A 23 -1.75 10.67 -2.84
CA ILE A 23 -1.69 9.32 -2.28
C ILE A 23 -1.52 8.34 -3.44
N GLY A 24 -0.48 7.52 -3.38
CA GLY A 24 -0.26 6.40 -4.30
C GLY A 24 -0.53 5.05 -3.64
N SER A 25 -0.36 3.96 -4.39
CA SER A 25 -0.54 2.59 -3.90
C SER A 25 0.35 2.22 -2.71
N GLY A 26 1.46 2.96 -2.51
CA GLY A 26 2.33 2.82 -1.34
C GLY A 26 1.60 2.99 -0.01
N ALA A 27 0.57 3.84 0.05
CA ALA A 27 -0.22 4.05 1.27
C ALA A 27 -1.00 2.81 1.72
N SER A 28 -1.27 1.87 0.80
CA SER A 28 -1.98 0.62 1.08
C SER A 28 -1.08 -0.62 0.97
N ALA A 29 0.24 -0.46 0.75
CA ALA A 29 1.15 -1.55 0.39
C ALA A 29 1.23 -2.69 1.41
N SER A 30 0.94 -2.41 2.69
CA SER A 30 0.88 -3.41 3.76
C SER A 30 -0.23 -4.46 3.56
N TYR A 31 -1.24 -4.15 2.74
CA TYR A 31 -2.40 -5.02 2.53
C TYR A 31 -2.74 -5.20 1.05
N ILE A 32 -2.79 -4.12 0.28
CA ILE A 32 -3.06 -4.13 -1.15
C ILE A 32 -1.74 -4.05 -1.93
N PRO A 33 -1.43 -5.04 -2.78
CA PRO A 33 -0.26 -5.03 -3.64
C PRO A 33 -0.19 -3.76 -4.49
N THR A 34 1.02 -3.23 -4.65
CA THR A 34 1.29 -2.12 -5.55
C THR A 34 1.52 -2.61 -6.98
N LEU A 35 1.87 -1.70 -7.90
CA LEU A 35 2.31 -2.06 -9.25
C LEU A 35 3.70 -2.71 -9.28
N MET A 36 4.40 -2.77 -8.15
CA MET A 36 5.70 -3.39 -8.02
C MET A 36 5.55 -4.88 -7.70
N ILE A 37 6.23 -5.73 -8.48
CA ILE A 37 6.20 -7.19 -8.34
C ILE A 37 7.34 -7.64 -7.42
N ASN A 38 8.53 -7.07 -7.61
CA ASN A 38 9.70 -7.23 -6.75
C ASN A 38 10.57 -5.95 -6.85
N GLU A 39 11.77 -5.97 -6.24
CA GLU A 39 12.66 -4.79 -6.19
C GLU A 39 13.12 -4.30 -7.58
N ASP A 40 13.09 -5.18 -8.60
CA ASP A 40 13.64 -4.90 -9.94
C ASP A 40 12.57 -4.83 -11.04
N LYS A 41 11.31 -5.20 -10.75
CA LYS A 41 10.25 -5.33 -11.76
C LYS A 41 8.90 -4.81 -11.30
N THR A 42 8.23 -4.14 -12.22
CA THR A 42 6.85 -3.69 -12.11
C THR A 42 5.94 -4.43 -13.10
N TYR A 43 4.62 -4.34 -12.89
CA TYR A 43 3.65 -4.80 -13.88
C TYR A 43 3.76 -4.02 -15.19
N GLU A 44 4.15 -2.74 -15.15
CA GLU A 44 4.33 -1.92 -16.36
C GLU A 44 5.49 -2.45 -17.22
N ASP A 45 6.60 -2.85 -16.60
CA ASP A 45 7.73 -3.44 -17.33
C ASP A 45 7.32 -4.70 -18.10
N ILE A 46 6.48 -5.54 -17.50
CA ILE A 46 6.03 -6.78 -18.15
C ILE A 46 4.99 -6.48 -19.24
N LEU A 47 4.04 -5.58 -18.98
CA LEU A 47 2.95 -5.27 -19.92
C LEU A 47 3.43 -4.49 -21.14
N THR A 48 4.58 -3.82 -21.05
CA THR A 48 5.19 -3.07 -22.15
C THR A 48 6.26 -3.88 -22.91
N ASP A 49 6.69 -5.03 -22.39
CA ASP A 49 7.63 -5.91 -23.05
C ASP A 49 6.92 -6.76 -24.13
N VAL A 50 7.34 -6.57 -25.38
CA VAL A 50 6.80 -7.25 -26.56
C VAL A 50 6.89 -8.77 -26.48
N ASN A 51 7.83 -9.31 -25.71
CA ASN A 51 7.98 -10.77 -25.54
C ASN A 51 6.82 -11.39 -24.74
N TYR A 52 6.05 -10.57 -24.03
CA TYR A 52 4.90 -11.02 -23.22
C TYR A 52 3.55 -10.56 -23.78
N SER A 53 3.50 -9.95 -24.97
CA SER A 53 2.25 -9.41 -25.55
C SER A 53 1.12 -10.43 -25.61
N ASP A 54 1.46 -11.68 -25.90
CA ASP A 54 0.50 -12.77 -26.12
C ASP A 54 -0.14 -13.28 -24.83
N ILE A 55 0.40 -12.87 -23.66
CA ILE A 55 -0.08 -13.28 -22.34
C ILE A 55 -0.55 -12.09 -21.48
N ASN A 56 -0.69 -10.89 -22.05
CA ASN A 56 -1.11 -9.68 -21.33
C ASN A 56 -2.42 -9.87 -20.56
N ASP A 57 -3.41 -10.51 -21.18
CA ASP A 57 -4.71 -10.78 -20.52
C ASP A 57 -4.56 -11.67 -19.28
N LEU A 58 -3.64 -12.64 -19.33
CA LEU A 58 -3.37 -13.53 -18.19
C LEU A 58 -2.69 -12.75 -17.05
N ILE A 59 -1.74 -11.87 -17.38
CA ILE A 59 -1.05 -11.02 -16.42
C ILE A 59 -2.04 -10.07 -15.74
N LEU A 60 -2.86 -9.38 -16.52
CA LEU A 60 -3.89 -8.45 -16.02
C LEU A 60 -4.93 -9.19 -15.18
N HIS A 61 -5.40 -10.36 -15.62
CA HIS A 61 -6.34 -11.17 -14.84
C HIS A 61 -5.75 -11.55 -13.48
N SER A 62 -4.49 -12.01 -13.45
CA SER A 62 -3.79 -12.36 -12.21
C SER A 62 -3.66 -11.15 -11.27
N TYR A 63 -3.25 -10.00 -11.81
CA TYR A 63 -3.14 -8.74 -11.06
C TYR A 63 -4.47 -8.32 -10.44
N TYR A 64 -5.53 -8.20 -11.24
CA TYR A 64 -6.85 -7.78 -10.75
C TYR A 64 -7.43 -8.79 -9.77
N LYS A 65 -7.27 -10.10 -10.00
CA LYS A 65 -7.72 -11.12 -9.03
C LYS A 65 -7.05 -10.96 -7.67
N ASN A 66 -5.76 -10.67 -7.64
CA ASN A 66 -5.01 -10.44 -6.40
C ASN A 66 -5.44 -9.15 -5.68
N ILE A 67 -5.68 -8.07 -6.42
CA ILE A 67 -6.16 -6.81 -5.84
C ILE A 67 -7.60 -6.93 -5.35
N LEU A 68 -8.52 -7.41 -6.19
CA LEU A 68 -9.94 -7.49 -5.88
C LEU A 68 -10.16 -8.39 -4.66
N LYS A 69 -9.50 -9.55 -4.60
CA LYS A 69 -9.59 -10.44 -3.44
C LYS A 69 -9.22 -9.71 -2.15
N LYS A 70 -8.15 -8.92 -2.14
CA LYS A 70 -7.72 -8.21 -0.94
C LYS A 70 -8.53 -6.93 -0.68
N SER A 71 -9.02 -6.25 -1.71
CA SER A 71 -9.76 -5.00 -1.55
C SER A 71 -11.16 -5.20 -0.99
N PHE A 72 -11.76 -6.38 -1.21
CA PHE A 72 -13.14 -6.69 -0.79
C PHE A 72 -13.23 -7.73 0.35
N CYS A 73 -12.13 -8.39 0.74
CA CYS A 73 -12.11 -9.20 1.96
C CYS A 73 -11.95 -8.26 3.17
N PHE A 74 -13.01 -8.14 3.98
CA PHE A 74 -13.06 -7.23 5.12
C PHE A 74 -12.27 -7.74 6.34
N TYR A 75 -11.71 -6.75 7.03
CA TYR A 75 -11.04 -6.70 8.35
C TYR A 75 -9.63 -7.32 8.49
N PRO A 76 -8.63 -6.54 8.97
CA PRO A 76 -7.50 -7.11 9.67
C PRO A 76 -8.06 -7.81 10.91
N MET A 77 -7.69 -9.07 11.13
CA MET A 77 -8.00 -9.75 12.39
C MET A 77 -7.36 -8.91 13.51
N GLU A 78 -8.16 -8.33 14.41
CA GLU A 78 -7.64 -7.64 15.59
C GLU A 78 -6.79 -8.64 16.37
N ILE A 79 -5.48 -8.46 16.36
CA ILE A 79 -4.58 -9.16 17.27
C ILE A 79 -4.84 -8.49 18.62
N TYR A 80 -5.74 -9.05 19.42
CA TYR A 80 -5.87 -8.66 20.82
C TYR A 80 -4.53 -8.98 21.50
N HIS A 81 -3.76 -7.94 21.81
CA HIS A 81 -2.71 -8.04 22.80
C HIS A 81 -3.42 -8.14 24.15
N GLU A 82 -3.47 -9.35 24.72
CA GLU A 82 -3.78 -9.53 26.15
C GLU A 82 -2.66 -8.85 26.96
N GLU A 83 -2.86 -7.57 27.30
CA GLU A 83 -2.16 -6.99 28.43
C GLU A 83 -2.71 -7.67 29.68
N ASN A 84 -1.97 -8.67 30.16
CA ASN A 84 -2.10 -9.19 31.51
C ASN A 84 -1.84 -8.05 32.51
N GLU A 85 -2.87 -7.29 32.86
CA GLU A 85 -2.88 -6.50 34.09
C GLU A 85 -2.96 -7.47 35.28
N GLY A 86 -1.79 -7.98 35.68
CA GLY A 86 -1.59 -8.39 37.06
C GLY A 86 -1.74 -7.15 37.95
N LYS A 87 -2.83 -7.07 38.71
CA LYS A 87 -2.94 -6.15 39.84
C LYS A 87 -3.07 -6.94 41.13
N HIS A 88 -2.07 -6.66 41.97
CA HIS A 88 -1.93 -6.97 43.39
C HIS A 88 -3.14 -6.54 44.23
#